data_AF-A0A972Y959-F1
#
_entry.id   AF-A0A972Y959-F1
#
_cell.length_a   1.000
_cell.length_b   1.000
_cell.length_c   1.000
_cell.angle_alpha   90.00
_cell.angle_beta   90.00
_cell.angle_gamma   90.00
#
_symmetry.space_group_name_H-M   'P 1'
#
loop_
_entity.id
_entity.type
_entity.pdbx_description
1 polymer ?
#
loop_
_entity_poly.entity_id
_entity_poly.type
_entity_poly.pdbx_seq_one_letter_code
_entity_poly.pdbx_strand_id
1 'polypeptide(L)'
;MSKLRRTAIIASALLSLQPLAFADQSVDIDGTLNKVTIIGSSNTSAKGLLNEADTNIGVVSSTTIRGRTNQTVIVGNNATIASSWLTDANTDIGTIRNSTLNGTTNQTVIVGNNLTRARSIGADAKTKIGTIENSTINGRFDQTIVVGNVVTDARHWFKSATTCIGTIRGQNMGSGGQAVGVGNVSTRTKSGRAFGISTGSIGAKSRSTHIASNGC
;
A
#
# COMPACT_ATOMS: atom_id res chain seq x y z
N MET A 1 -7.43 -33.19 7.41
CA MET A 1 -8.30 -32.16 7.99
C MET A 1 -7.89 -31.93 9.44
N SER A 2 -7.13 -30.88 9.74
CA SER A 2 -6.87 -30.42 11.11
C SER A 2 -7.28 -28.95 11.21
N LYS A 3 -8.39 -28.70 11.90
CA LYS A 3 -8.88 -27.35 12.22
C LYS A 3 -7.96 -26.72 13.26
N LEU A 4 -7.02 -25.89 12.81
CA LEU A 4 -6.21 -25.08 13.69
C LEU A 4 -6.96 -23.80 14.04
N ARG A 5 -7.70 -23.81 15.16
CA ARG A 5 -8.08 -22.58 15.87
C ARG A 5 -6.81 -21.96 16.46
N ARG A 6 -6.06 -21.20 15.66
CA ARG A 6 -4.90 -20.44 16.13
C ARG A 6 -5.18 -18.96 15.94
N THR A 7 -5.25 -18.23 17.05
CA THR A 7 -5.11 -16.78 17.07
C THR A 7 -3.72 -16.45 16.55
N ALA A 8 -3.61 -16.12 15.25
CA ALA A 8 -2.33 -15.79 14.63
C ALA A 8 -1.98 -14.32 14.92
N ILE A 9 -1.19 -14.08 15.97
CA ILE A 9 -0.49 -12.80 16.17
C ILE A 9 0.78 -12.87 15.32
N ILE A 10 0.73 -12.35 14.10
CA ILE A 10 1.92 -12.20 13.25
C ILE A 10 2.62 -10.89 13.64
N ALA A 11 3.54 -10.98 14.60
CA ALA A 11 4.48 -9.91 14.92
C ALA A 11 5.74 -10.08 14.07
N SER A 12 5.87 -9.34 12.98
CA SER A 12 7.08 -9.32 12.16
C SER A 12 8.01 -8.21 12.64
N ALA A 13 9.03 -8.55 13.42
CA ALA A 13 10.20 -7.69 13.61
C ALA A 13 11.18 -7.96 12.45
N LEU A 14 11.47 -6.93 11.65
CA LEU A 14 12.28 -7.06 10.44
C LEU A 14 13.77 -7.12 10.82
N LEU A 15 14.38 -8.29 10.74
CA LEU A 15 15.83 -8.45 10.58
C LEU A 15 16.12 -8.50 9.09
N SER A 16 17.04 -7.64 8.63
CA SER A 16 17.47 -7.53 7.23
C SER A 16 18.11 -8.84 6.74
N LEU A 17 17.42 -9.61 5.90
CA LEU A 17 18.01 -10.66 5.07
C LEU A 17 17.09 -10.97 3.87
N GLN A 18 17.71 -10.97 2.67
CA GLN A 18 17.40 -11.58 1.36
C GLN A 18 15.96 -12.01 0.99
N PRO A 19 15.56 -11.91 -0.29
CA PRO A 19 14.23 -12.30 -0.75
C PRO A 19 14.04 -13.82 -0.62
N LEU A 20 13.44 -14.24 0.49
CA LEU A 20 12.85 -15.56 0.62
C LEU A 20 11.60 -15.58 -0.26
N ALA A 21 11.63 -16.37 -1.32
CA ALA A 21 10.45 -16.74 -2.08
C ALA A 21 9.53 -17.56 -1.16
N PHE A 22 8.64 -16.88 -0.43
CA PHE A 22 7.52 -17.55 0.21
C PHE A 22 6.58 -17.99 -0.91
N ALA A 23 6.36 -19.31 -1.03
CA ALA A 23 5.24 -19.82 -1.80
C ALA A 23 3.98 -19.06 -1.34
N ASP A 24 3.19 -18.58 -2.30
CA ASP A 24 1.95 -17.83 -2.08
C ASP A 24 0.91 -18.76 -1.45
N GLN A 25 1.11 -19.11 -0.18
CA GLN A 25 0.18 -19.90 0.60
C GLN A 25 -0.96 -18.97 0.99
N SER A 26 -2.14 -19.28 0.45
CA SER A 26 -3.35 -18.60 0.89
C SER A 26 -3.58 -18.92 2.37
N VAL A 27 -3.69 -17.86 3.17
CA VAL A 27 -3.97 -17.99 4.61
C VAL A 27 -5.47 -17.82 4.80
N ASP A 28 -6.13 -18.82 5.40
CA ASP A 28 -7.55 -18.74 5.77
C ASP A 28 -7.69 -18.55 7.28
N ILE A 29 -8.45 -17.54 7.69
CA ILE A 29 -8.67 -17.17 9.08
C ILE A 29 -10.17 -17.13 9.36
N ASP A 30 -10.67 -18.14 10.06
CA ASP A 30 -12.03 -18.16 10.61
C ASP A 30 -12.02 -17.54 12.03
N GLY A 31 -12.20 -16.22 12.13
CA GLY A 31 -12.16 -15.51 13.40
C GLY A 31 -11.74 -14.04 13.30
N THR A 32 -10.93 -13.58 14.26
CA THR A 32 -10.43 -12.20 14.31
C THR A 32 -8.95 -12.13 13.94
N LEU A 33 -8.60 -11.29 12.95
CA LEU A 33 -7.23 -10.88 12.68
C LEU A 33 -6.98 -9.50 13.28
N ASN A 34 -5.98 -9.39 14.15
CA ASN A 34 -5.45 -8.12 14.64
C ASN A 34 -4.00 -7.99 14.18
N LYS A 35 -3.72 -7.07 13.26
CA LYS A 35 -2.38 -6.80 12.74
C LYS A 35 -1.95 -5.38 13.10
N VAL A 36 -0.87 -5.27 13.86
CA VAL A 36 -0.28 -3.98 14.24
C VAL A 36 1.15 -3.91 13.71
N THR A 37 1.47 -2.83 13.01
CA THR A 37 2.82 -2.56 12.48
C THR A 37 3.19 -1.13 12.82
N ILE A 38 4.29 -0.95 13.57
CA ILE A 38 4.77 0.37 13.98
C ILE A 38 6.24 0.47 13.60
N ILE A 39 6.58 1.48 12.78
CA ILE A 39 7.95 1.72 12.30
C ILE A 39 8.28 3.21 12.48
N GLY A 40 9.37 3.53 13.17
CA GLY A 40 9.79 4.91 13.41
C GLY A 40 10.20 5.64 12.13
N SER A 41 11.13 5.06 11.36
CA SER A 41 11.44 5.51 10.00
C SER A 41 12.01 4.35 9.21
N SER A 42 11.85 4.40 7.89
CA SER A 42 12.34 3.36 6.98
C SER A 42 13.07 3.99 5.80
N ASN A 43 14.15 3.35 5.38
CA ASN A 43 14.92 3.75 4.21
C ASN A 43 15.34 2.51 3.43
N THR A 44 14.82 2.39 2.23
CA THR A 44 15.12 1.30 1.29
C THR A 44 15.83 1.88 0.10
N SER A 45 16.99 1.31 -0.25
CA SER A 45 17.74 1.73 -1.42
C SER A 45 18.27 0.55 -2.21
N ALA A 46 18.13 0.61 -3.53
CA ALA A 46 18.74 -0.36 -4.44
C ALA A 46 19.82 0.31 -5.30
N LYS A 47 20.95 -0.40 -5.42
CA LYS A 47 22.07 -0.06 -6.31
C LYS A 47 22.46 -1.31 -7.10
N GLY A 48 22.85 -1.15 -8.37
CA GLY A 48 23.17 -2.25 -9.29
C GLY A 48 22.16 -2.38 -10.45
N LEU A 49 22.61 -3.01 -11.54
CA LEU A 49 21.81 -3.19 -12.75
C LEU A 49 20.63 -4.15 -12.48
N LEU A 50 19.42 -3.76 -12.89
CA LEU A 50 18.19 -4.58 -12.78
C LEU A 50 17.78 -4.97 -11.33
N ASN A 51 18.10 -4.14 -10.33
CA ASN A 51 17.65 -4.33 -8.95
C ASN A 51 16.40 -3.49 -8.63
N GLU A 52 15.50 -3.97 -7.78
CA GLU A 52 14.31 -3.22 -7.37
C GLU A 52 14.45 -2.71 -5.94
N ALA A 53 13.98 -1.48 -5.69
CA ALA A 53 13.88 -0.93 -4.34
C ALA A 53 12.42 -1.03 -3.89
N ASP A 54 12.10 -2.07 -3.12
CA ASP A 54 10.73 -2.33 -2.67
C ASP A 54 10.60 -2.18 -1.15
N THR A 55 9.72 -1.28 -0.74
CA THR A 55 9.31 -1.14 0.65
C THR A 55 7.89 -1.68 0.82
N ASN A 56 7.74 -2.77 1.57
CA ASN A 56 6.45 -3.37 1.90
C ASN A 56 6.24 -3.35 3.41
N ILE A 57 5.39 -2.45 3.91
CA ILE A 57 5.15 -2.28 5.35
C ILE A 57 3.69 -2.59 5.68
N GLY A 58 3.49 -3.55 6.58
CA GLY A 58 2.14 -3.87 7.08
C GLY A 58 1.22 -4.46 6.01
N VAL A 59 1.73 -4.85 4.84
CA VAL A 59 0.95 -5.39 3.71
C VAL A 59 0.22 -6.67 4.10
N VAL A 60 -1.04 -6.81 3.66
CA VAL A 60 -1.82 -8.06 3.73
C VAL A 60 -2.01 -8.54 2.29
N SER A 61 -1.65 -9.80 2.03
CA SER A 61 -1.79 -10.39 0.70
C SER A 61 -2.37 -11.79 0.79
N SER A 62 -3.10 -12.19 -0.25
CA SER A 62 -3.46 -13.59 -0.49
C SER A 62 -4.17 -14.22 0.72
N THR A 63 -4.95 -13.43 1.46
CA THR A 63 -5.56 -13.85 2.72
C THR A 63 -7.08 -13.89 2.59
N THR A 64 -7.69 -14.97 3.06
CA THR A 64 -9.14 -15.04 3.29
C THR A 64 -9.41 -14.92 4.77
N ILE A 65 -10.31 -14.01 5.15
CA ILE A 65 -10.69 -13.79 6.54
C ILE A 65 -12.21 -13.83 6.64
N ARG A 66 -12.74 -14.67 7.53
CA ARG A 66 -14.16 -14.74 7.87
C ARG A 66 -14.34 -14.32 9.32
N GLY A 67 -14.77 -13.08 9.54
CA GLY A 67 -14.98 -12.50 10.86
C GLY A 67 -14.55 -11.04 10.93
N ARG A 68 -13.66 -10.70 11.88
CA ARG A 68 -13.23 -9.32 12.10
C ARG A 68 -11.76 -9.14 11.70
N THR A 69 -11.48 -8.08 10.96
CA THR A 69 -10.11 -7.64 10.64
C THR A 69 -9.87 -6.27 11.24
N ASN A 70 -8.83 -6.12 12.05
CA ASN A 70 -8.32 -4.84 12.48
C ASN A 70 -6.85 -4.73 12.05
N GLN A 71 -6.54 -3.79 11.17
CA GLN A 71 -5.19 -3.51 10.73
C GLN A 71 -4.81 -2.09 11.15
N THR A 72 -3.69 -1.94 11.85
CA THR A 72 -3.13 -0.66 12.24
C THR A 72 -1.69 -0.60 11.76
N VAL A 73 -1.38 0.36 10.91
CA VAL A 73 -0.03 0.60 10.38
C VAL A 73 0.36 2.04 10.69
N ILE A 74 1.42 2.22 11.44
CA ILE A 74 1.97 3.52 11.80
C ILE A 74 3.42 3.55 11.33
N VAL A 75 3.74 4.48 10.45
CA VAL A 75 5.08 4.69 9.93
C VAL A 75 5.42 6.15 10.13
N GLY A 76 6.60 6.47 10.66
CA GLY A 76 7.10 7.85 10.58
C GLY A 76 7.54 8.16 9.15
N ASN A 77 8.76 8.66 8.97
CA ASN A 77 9.22 9.00 7.62
C ASN A 77 9.67 7.76 6.85
N ASN A 78 9.31 7.68 5.56
CA ASN A 78 9.73 6.61 4.67
C ASN A 78 10.41 7.16 3.42
N ALA A 79 11.53 6.52 3.03
CA ALA A 79 12.19 6.78 1.76
C ALA A 79 12.49 5.47 1.02
N THR A 80 12.09 5.39 -0.24
CA THR A 80 12.40 4.29 -1.15
C THR A 80 13.07 4.85 -2.40
N ILE A 81 14.34 4.48 -2.63
CA ILE A 81 15.16 5.11 -3.68
C ILE A 81 15.85 4.05 -4.54
N ALA A 82 15.52 4.03 -5.82
CA ALA A 82 16.24 3.28 -6.84
C ALA A 82 17.11 4.23 -7.67
N SER A 83 18.42 3.93 -7.77
CA SER A 83 19.40 4.84 -8.38
C SER A 83 20.24 4.22 -9.50
N SER A 84 19.85 3.07 -10.07
CA SER A 84 20.67 2.31 -11.04
C SER A 84 19.92 1.95 -12.32
N TRP A 85 20.60 1.59 -13.40
CA TRP A 85 19.97 1.34 -14.72
C TRP A 85 18.83 0.31 -14.67
N LEU A 86 17.64 0.67 -15.20
CA LEU A 86 16.45 -0.20 -15.26
C LEU A 86 16.00 -0.70 -13.87
N THR A 87 15.82 0.20 -12.90
CA THR A 87 15.49 -0.15 -11.50
C THR A 87 14.27 0.59 -10.97
N ASP A 88 13.22 -0.14 -10.60
CA ASP A 88 11.98 0.45 -10.09
C ASP A 88 12.08 0.76 -8.59
N ALA A 89 11.30 1.75 -8.16
CA ALA A 89 11.14 2.12 -6.75
C ALA A 89 9.67 1.99 -6.37
N ASN A 90 9.34 1.04 -5.50
CA ASN A 90 7.97 0.79 -5.07
C ASN A 90 7.83 0.89 -3.56
N THR A 91 6.78 1.58 -3.11
CA THR A 91 6.42 1.70 -1.71
C THR A 91 4.96 1.32 -1.51
N ASP A 92 4.73 0.27 -0.74
CA ASP A 92 3.42 -0.23 -0.33
C ASP A 92 3.32 -0.21 1.19
N ILE A 93 2.44 0.65 1.73
CA ILE A 93 2.23 0.78 3.18
C ILE A 93 0.76 0.52 3.51
N GLY A 94 0.52 -0.48 4.36
CA GLY A 94 -0.83 -0.86 4.78
C GLY A 94 -1.71 -1.27 3.59
N THR A 95 -1.13 -1.79 2.52
CA THR A 95 -1.90 -2.24 1.36
C THR A 95 -2.55 -3.59 1.65
N ILE A 96 -3.74 -3.82 1.09
CA ILE A 96 -4.41 -5.12 1.08
C ILE A 96 -4.55 -5.55 -0.38
N ARG A 97 -4.06 -6.74 -0.73
CA ARG A 97 -4.10 -7.25 -2.10
C ARG A 97 -4.51 -8.72 -2.19
N ASN A 98 -5.17 -9.11 -3.28
CA ASN A 98 -5.54 -10.49 -3.57
C ASN A 98 -6.24 -11.19 -2.39
N SER A 99 -7.04 -10.45 -1.62
CA SER A 99 -7.58 -10.92 -0.34
C SER A 99 -9.11 -10.90 -0.33
N THR A 100 -9.70 -11.79 0.45
CA THR A 100 -11.16 -11.82 0.66
C THR A 100 -11.45 -11.58 2.13
N LEU A 101 -12.15 -10.48 2.43
CA LEU A 101 -12.51 -10.08 3.78
C LEU A 101 -14.04 -10.17 3.93
N ASN A 102 -14.50 -11.19 4.63
CA ASN A 102 -15.91 -11.43 4.89
C ASN A 102 -16.21 -11.07 6.36
N GLY A 103 -16.98 -10.01 6.59
CA GLY A 103 -17.36 -9.52 7.92
C GLY A 103 -17.00 -8.05 8.14
N THR A 104 -16.43 -7.70 9.29
CA THR A 104 -16.08 -6.30 9.62
C THR A 104 -14.59 -6.07 9.46
N THR A 105 -14.20 -5.08 8.68
CA THR A 105 -12.80 -4.69 8.46
C THR A 105 -12.59 -3.24 8.87
N ASN A 106 -11.63 -3.02 9.76
CA ASN A 106 -11.16 -1.69 10.13
C ASN A 106 -9.69 -1.57 9.76
N GLN A 107 -9.35 -0.55 9.00
CA GLN A 107 -7.99 -0.26 8.62
C GLN A 107 -7.61 1.16 9.04
N THR A 108 -6.52 1.28 9.78
CA THR A 108 -5.91 2.56 10.14
C THR A 108 -4.49 2.61 9.62
N VAL A 109 -4.18 3.60 8.79
CA VAL A 109 -2.84 3.81 8.23
C VAL A 109 -2.41 5.24 8.50
N ILE A 110 -1.35 5.40 9.29
CA ILE A 110 -0.75 6.70 9.60
C ILE A 110 0.68 6.68 9.08
N VAL A 111 1.02 7.62 8.21
CA VAL A 111 2.35 7.74 7.61
C VAL A 111 2.83 9.17 7.79
N GLY A 112 4.09 9.34 8.19
CA GLY A 112 4.79 10.62 8.14
C GLY A 112 5.03 11.06 6.70
N ASN A 113 6.19 11.67 6.42
CA ASN A 113 6.53 12.00 5.05
C ASN A 113 6.96 10.74 4.28
N ASN A 114 6.51 10.62 3.04
CA ASN A 114 6.85 9.51 2.15
C ASN A 114 7.55 10.03 0.89
N LEU A 115 8.68 9.42 0.57
CA LEU A 115 9.41 9.67 -0.67
C LEU A 115 9.66 8.35 -1.40
N THR A 116 9.17 8.25 -2.63
CA THR A 116 9.52 7.17 -3.56
C THR A 116 10.17 7.80 -4.79
N ARG A 117 11.38 7.35 -5.12
CA ARG A 117 12.13 7.94 -6.23
C ARG A 117 12.89 6.91 -7.05
N ALA A 118 12.58 6.89 -8.34
CA ALA A 118 13.36 6.19 -9.35
C ALA A 118 14.19 7.21 -10.15
N ARG A 119 15.52 7.16 -10.01
CA ARG A 119 16.45 8.11 -10.66
C ARG A 119 16.98 7.64 -12.02
N SER A 120 16.50 6.52 -12.53
CA SER A 120 17.15 5.79 -13.61
C SER A 120 16.45 5.85 -14.96
N ILE A 121 17.22 5.49 -16.00
CA ILE A 121 16.73 5.17 -17.34
C ILE A 121 15.82 3.94 -17.26
N GLY A 122 14.59 4.09 -17.74
CA GLY A 122 13.63 2.98 -17.86
C GLY A 122 13.03 2.50 -16.54
N ALA A 123 13.01 3.33 -15.50
CA ALA A 123 12.46 2.97 -14.20
C ALA A 123 11.12 3.66 -13.85
N ASP A 124 10.22 2.91 -13.23
CA ASP A 124 8.94 3.36 -12.68
C ASP A 124 9.07 3.68 -11.17
N ALA A 125 8.26 4.63 -10.70
CA ALA A 125 8.16 4.96 -9.28
C ALA A 125 6.70 4.86 -8.82
N LYS A 126 6.44 4.03 -7.81
CA LYS A 126 5.07 3.77 -7.33
C LYS A 126 4.95 3.89 -5.83
N THR A 127 3.97 4.68 -5.39
CA THR A 127 3.60 4.77 -3.97
C THR A 127 2.15 4.37 -3.80
N LYS A 128 1.89 3.42 -2.91
CA LYS A 128 0.57 3.01 -2.47
C LYS A 128 0.48 3.04 -0.94
N ILE A 129 -0.51 3.76 -0.43
CA ILE A 129 -0.73 3.87 1.01
C ILE A 129 -2.20 3.57 1.31
N GLY A 130 -2.44 2.56 2.14
CA GLY A 130 -3.79 2.13 2.50
C GLY A 130 -4.65 1.74 1.29
N THR A 131 -4.04 1.26 0.22
CA THR A 131 -4.79 0.84 -0.96
C THR A 131 -5.33 -0.57 -0.79
N ILE A 132 -6.47 -0.84 -1.43
CA ILE A 132 -7.05 -2.17 -1.54
C ILE A 132 -7.14 -2.51 -3.03
N GLU A 133 -6.57 -3.64 -3.43
CA GLU A 133 -6.52 -4.04 -4.84
C GLU A 133 -6.84 -5.52 -5.02
N ASN A 134 -7.53 -5.86 -6.11
CA ASN A 134 -7.89 -7.24 -6.45
C ASN A 134 -8.47 -8.02 -5.26
N SER A 135 -9.23 -7.32 -4.42
CA SER A 135 -9.73 -7.85 -3.16
C SER A 135 -11.23 -7.70 -3.10
N THR A 136 -11.86 -8.58 -2.33
CA THR A 136 -13.30 -8.62 -2.13
C THR A 136 -13.58 -8.31 -0.66
N ILE A 137 -14.42 -7.31 -0.39
CA ILE A 137 -14.82 -6.96 0.96
C ILE A 137 -16.34 -7.14 1.07
N ASN A 138 -16.75 -8.22 1.71
CA ASN A 138 -18.16 -8.54 1.94
C ASN A 138 -18.52 -8.26 3.40
N GLY A 139 -19.06 -7.06 3.66
CA GLY A 139 -19.50 -6.64 4.99
C GLY A 139 -19.11 -5.20 5.30
N ARG A 140 -18.96 -4.85 6.57
CA ARG A 140 -18.64 -3.47 6.96
C ARG A 140 -17.15 -3.16 6.73
N PHE A 141 -16.84 -2.07 6.06
CA PHE A 141 -15.48 -1.59 5.87
C PHE A 141 -15.31 -0.15 6.36
N ASP A 142 -14.39 0.06 7.31
CA ASP A 142 -14.02 1.39 7.77
C ASP A 142 -12.52 1.60 7.60
N GLN A 143 -12.15 2.73 6.98
CA GLN A 143 -10.76 3.08 6.74
C GLN A 143 -10.47 4.50 7.17
N THR A 144 -9.37 4.65 7.92
CA THR A 144 -8.77 5.93 8.26
C THR A 144 -7.34 5.97 7.75
N ILE A 145 -7.04 6.94 6.90
CA ILE A 145 -5.69 7.18 6.39
C ILE A 145 -5.28 8.60 6.74
N VAL A 146 -4.10 8.75 7.34
CA VAL A 146 -3.45 10.03 7.57
C VAL A 146 -2.05 9.95 7.02
N VAL A 147 -1.71 10.83 6.07
CA VAL A 147 -0.37 10.88 5.48
C VAL A 147 0.18 12.29 5.55
N GLY A 148 1.46 12.42 5.87
CA GLY A 148 2.22 13.65 5.66
C GLY A 148 2.39 13.99 4.18
N ASN A 149 3.53 14.58 3.82
CA ASN A 149 3.82 14.86 2.42
C ASN A 149 4.20 13.57 1.68
N VAL A 150 3.67 13.40 0.46
CA VAL A 150 4.00 12.27 -0.41
C VAL A 150 4.65 12.77 -1.68
N VAL A 151 5.83 12.24 -1.99
CA VAL A 151 6.56 12.55 -3.21
C VAL A 151 6.87 11.27 -3.96
N THR A 152 6.36 11.14 -5.18
CA THR A 152 6.69 10.06 -6.10
C THR A 152 7.32 10.64 -7.36
N ASP A 153 8.58 10.31 -7.63
CA ASP A 153 9.37 10.92 -8.72
C ASP A 153 10.03 9.85 -9.60
N ALA A 154 9.72 9.85 -10.89
CA ALA A 154 10.37 9.01 -11.91
C ALA A 154 11.07 9.89 -12.97
N ARG A 155 12.41 9.81 -13.04
CA ARG A 155 13.22 10.77 -13.82
C ARG A 155 13.50 10.33 -15.28
N HIS A 156 12.52 9.79 -16.00
CA HIS A 156 12.71 9.39 -17.40
C HIS A 156 11.49 9.58 -18.33
N TRP A 157 11.73 9.60 -19.65
CA TRP A 157 10.79 9.99 -20.71
C TRP A 157 9.83 8.88 -21.16
N PHE A 158 10.12 7.62 -20.82
CA PHE A 158 9.32 6.44 -21.18
C PHE A 158 8.58 5.78 -20.02
N LYS A 159 8.47 6.44 -18.87
CA LYS A 159 8.07 5.79 -17.62
C LYS A 159 7.19 6.65 -16.73
N SER A 160 6.58 6.01 -15.75
CA SER A 160 5.47 6.52 -14.96
C SER A 160 5.83 6.70 -13.50
N ALA A 161 5.35 7.81 -12.94
CA ALA A 161 5.24 7.99 -11.50
C ALA A 161 3.76 7.91 -11.14
N THR A 162 3.44 7.11 -10.12
CA THR A 162 2.06 6.85 -9.71
C THR A 162 1.95 6.90 -8.20
N THR A 163 0.95 7.63 -7.71
CA THR A 163 0.64 7.71 -6.28
C THR A 163 -0.82 7.38 -6.04
N CYS A 164 -1.06 6.36 -5.21
CA CYS A 164 -2.39 5.88 -4.83
C CYS A 164 -2.51 5.94 -3.30
N ILE A 165 -3.50 6.66 -2.78
CA ILE A 165 -3.71 6.82 -1.35
C ILE A 165 -5.18 6.52 -1.04
N GLY A 166 -5.43 5.49 -0.25
CA GLY A 166 -6.80 5.04 0.01
C GLY A 166 -7.55 4.61 -1.24
N THR A 167 -6.86 4.32 -2.34
CA THR A 167 -7.55 3.80 -3.54
C THR A 167 -8.08 2.41 -3.23
N ILE A 168 -9.33 2.17 -3.58
CA ILE A 168 -10.00 0.90 -3.37
C ILE A 168 -10.46 0.38 -4.74
N ARG A 169 -9.90 -0.76 -5.16
CA ARG A 169 -10.27 -1.49 -6.37
C ARG A 169 -10.60 -2.93 -6.02
N GLY A 170 -11.85 -3.30 -6.21
CA GLY A 170 -12.32 -4.65 -5.92
C GLY A 170 -13.67 -4.92 -6.57
N GLN A 171 -14.05 -6.19 -6.60
CA GLN A 171 -15.26 -6.63 -7.30
C GLN A 171 -16.53 -6.47 -6.47
N ASN A 172 -16.41 -6.39 -5.14
CA ASN A 172 -17.51 -6.07 -4.22
C ASN A 172 -16.98 -5.27 -3.03
N MET A 173 -17.68 -4.18 -2.73
CA MET A 173 -17.47 -3.38 -1.53
C MET A 173 -18.76 -3.41 -0.73
N GLY A 174 -18.71 -3.96 0.48
CA GLY A 174 -19.82 -3.85 1.41
C GLY A 174 -19.99 -2.41 1.93
N SER A 175 -20.91 -2.20 2.86
CA SER A 175 -21.18 -0.86 3.39
C SER A 175 -19.97 -0.34 4.17
N GLY A 176 -19.69 0.97 4.11
CA GLY A 176 -18.45 1.46 4.69
C GLY A 176 -18.30 2.96 4.79
N GLY A 177 -17.33 3.42 5.57
CA GLY A 177 -16.89 4.80 5.65
C GLY A 177 -15.39 4.89 5.37
N GLN A 178 -14.97 5.92 4.64
CA GLN A 178 -13.57 6.16 4.35
C GLN A 178 -13.21 7.61 4.67
N ALA A 179 -12.23 7.78 5.57
CA ALA A 179 -11.64 9.06 5.90
C ALA A 179 -10.17 9.07 5.45
N VAL A 180 -9.83 10.00 4.55
CA VAL A 180 -8.47 10.15 4.02
C VAL A 180 -8.02 11.59 4.21
N GLY A 181 -7.02 11.78 5.08
CA GLY A 181 -6.29 13.04 5.26
C GLY A 181 -4.90 12.92 4.66
N VAL A 182 -4.56 13.80 3.72
CA VAL A 182 -3.25 13.79 3.05
C VAL A 182 -2.65 15.19 3.11
N GLY A 183 -1.36 15.27 3.43
CA GLY A 183 -0.56 16.46 3.21
C GLY A 183 -0.34 16.73 1.72
N ASN A 184 0.77 17.39 1.38
CA ASN A 184 1.05 17.68 -0.03
C ASN A 184 1.38 16.40 -0.81
N VAL A 185 0.72 16.17 -1.96
CA VAL A 185 1.02 15.07 -2.87
C VAL A 185 1.69 15.60 -4.12
N SER A 186 2.90 15.12 -4.41
CA SER A 186 3.65 15.48 -5.60
C SER A 186 4.07 14.24 -6.37
N THR A 187 3.39 13.99 -7.51
CA THR A 187 3.75 12.94 -8.46
C THR A 187 4.41 13.57 -9.68
N ARG A 188 5.64 13.18 -10.01
CA ARG A 188 6.43 13.83 -11.08
C ARG A 188 7.05 12.81 -12.01
N THR A 189 7.02 13.11 -13.30
CA THR A 189 7.84 12.44 -14.32
C THR A 189 8.63 13.47 -15.11
N LYS A 190 9.83 13.12 -15.60
CA LYS A 190 10.65 14.05 -16.42
C LYS A 190 9.98 14.49 -17.72
N SER A 191 9.03 13.71 -18.26
CA SER A 191 8.25 14.07 -19.45
C SER A 191 7.03 14.97 -19.14
N GLY A 192 6.79 15.33 -17.87
CA GLY A 192 5.61 16.07 -17.45
C GLY A 192 4.31 15.25 -17.43
N ARG A 193 4.34 13.98 -17.85
CA ARG A 193 3.20 13.05 -17.80
C ARG A 193 3.15 12.36 -16.44
N ALA A 194 2.62 13.05 -15.42
CA ALA A 194 2.27 12.39 -14.16
C ALA A 194 1.08 11.46 -14.42
N PHE A 195 1.24 10.15 -14.18
CA PHE A 195 0.17 9.17 -14.42
C PHE A 195 -0.53 8.89 -13.08
N GLY A 196 -1.39 9.83 -12.70
CA GLY A 196 -2.41 9.67 -11.66
C GLY A 196 -1.99 10.04 -10.23
N ILE A 197 -2.83 10.86 -9.59
CA ILE A 197 -2.99 10.94 -8.14
C ILE A 197 -4.42 10.45 -7.87
N SER A 198 -4.58 9.37 -7.10
CA SER A 198 -5.90 8.90 -6.67
C SER A 198 -6.00 8.95 -5.16
N THR A 199 -7.02 9.65 -4.66
CA THR A 199 -7.48 9.57 -3.27
C THR A 199 -8.89 8.99 -3.28
N GLY A 200 -9.11 7.85 -2.61
CA GLY A 200 -10.41 7.18 -2.58
C GLY A 200 -11.45 7.91 -1.73
N SER A 201 -12.73 7.76 -2.10
CA SER A 201 -13.89 8.10 -1.27
C SER A 201 -14.97 7.02 -1.41
N ILE A 202 -15.41 6.43 -0.30
CA ILE A 202 -16.63 5.62 -0.23
C ILE A 202 -17.79 6.53 0.19
N GLY A 203 -18.74 6.76 -0.71
CA GLY A 203 -20.14 7.06 -0.38
C GLY A 203 -20.44 8.04 0.76
N ALA A 204 -19.93 9.27 0.71
CA ALA A 204 -20.55 10.45 1.31
C ALA A 204 -19.96 11.70 0.65
N LYS A 205 -20.81 12.68 0.33
CA LYS A 205 -20.44 13.97 -0.29
C LYS A 205 -19.21 14.58 0.38
N SER A 206 -18.04 14.37 -0.21
CA SER A 206 -16.84 15.12 0.09
C SER A 206 -16.32 15.66 -1.23
N ARG A 207 -16.09 16.98 -1.28
CA ARG A 207 -15.51 17.67 -2.45
C ARG A 207 -14.10 17.14 -2.66
N SER A 208 -13.99 16.04 -3.40
CA SER A 208 -12.73 15.49 -3.88
C SER A 208 -12.34 16.25 -5.14
N THR A 209 -11.13 16.80 -5.16
CA THR A 209 -10.47 17.22 -6.40
C THR A 209 -10.28 15.97 -7.26
N HIS A 210 -11.22 15.72 -8.17
CA HIS A 210 -11.08 14.70 -9.19
C HIS A 210 -9.88 15.03 -10.09
N ILE A 211 -8.81 14.25 -9.98
CA ILE A 211 -7.73 14.19 -10.97
C ILE A 211 -7.68 12.74 -11.47
N ALA A 212 -7.72 12.58 -12.81
CA ALA A 212 -8.05 11.36 -13.53
C ALA A 212 -7.23 10.09 -13.14
N SER A 213 -7.93 8.95 -13.17
CA SER A 213 -7.57 7.64 -12.61
C SER A 213 -6.96 6.65 -13.63
N ASN A 214 -5.90 7.03 -14.34
CA ASN A 214 -5.28 6.11 -15.32
C ASN A 214 -4.04 5.36 -14.81
N GLY A 215 -3.58 5.58 -13.57
CA GLY A 215 -2.42 4.89 -12.97
C GLY A 215 -2.70 4.12 -11.68
N CYS A 216 -3.84 4.41 -11.05
CA CYS A 216 -4.43 3.67 -9.94
C CYS A 216 -5.81 3.18 -10.40
#